data_AF-A0A7Y2IQT7-F1
#
_entry.id   AF-A0A7Y2IQT7-F1
#
_cell.length_a   1.000
_cell.length_b   1.000
_cell.length_c   1.000
_cell.angle_alpha   90.00
_cell.angle_beta   90.00
_cell.angle_gamma   90.00
#
_symmetry.space_group_name_H-M   'P 1'
#
loop_
_entity.id
_entity.type
_entity.pdbx_description
1 polymer ?
#
loop_
_entity_poly.entity_id
_entity_poly.type
_entity_poly.pdbx_seq_one_letter_code
_entity_poly.pdbx_strand_id
1 'polypeptide(L)'
;MKPLHKKDALNRLKTVRGHLDAVIAMVDDERYCPDVMKQVSALQGSLEKVNRVLLQNHVETCVLHAVEQGRSGQIVDELMETLRYTPAITGPTNQEDQ
;
A
#
# COMPACT_ATOMS: atom_id res chain seq x y z
N MET A 1 -15.06 -5.70 1.01
CA MET A 1 -14.37 -4.87 2.01
C MET A 1 -15.35 -4.42 3.08
N LYS A 2 -15.01 -4.56 4.36
CA LYS A 2 -15.83 -4.12 5.49
C LYS A 2 -15.98 -2.59 5.50
N PRO A 3 -17.13 -2.02 5.95
CA PRO A 3 -17.37 -0.58 5.91
C PRO A 3 -16.33 0.26 6.66
N LEU A 4 -15.83 -0.23 7.80
CA LEU A 4 -14.81 0.45 8.60
C LEU A 4 -13.51 0.62 7.82
N HIS A 5 -12.97 -0.50 7.29
CA HIS A 5 -11.73 -0.50 6.50
C HIS A 5 -11.87 0.34 5.22
N LYS A 6 -13.04 0.29 4.56
CA LYS A 6 -13.33 1.14 3.39
C LYS A 6 -13.20 2.62 3.74
N LYS A 7 -13.83 3.05 4.84
CA LYS A 7 -13.80 4.45 5.27
C LYS A 7 -12.38 4.89 5.64
N ASP A 8 -11.64 4.08 6.39
CA ASP A 8 -10.27 4.41 6.78
C ASP A 8 -9.33 4.50 5.56
N ALA A 9 -9.36 3.51 4.67
CA ALA A 9 -8.57 3.53 3.44
C ALA A 9 -8.87 4.78 2.58
N LEU A 10 -10.15 5.12 2.39
CA LEU A 10 -10.56 6.31 1.64
C LEU A 10 -10.06 7.61 2.29
N ASN A 11 -10.14 7.73 3.62
CA ASN A 11 -9.65 8.92 4.31
C ASN A 11 -8.14 9.08 4.14
N ARG A 12 -7.38 7.99 4.31
CA ARG A 12 -5.93 8.00 4.13
C ARG A 12 -5.53 8.32 2.69
N LEU A 13 -6.21 7.73 1.70
CA LEU A 13 -5.97 8.03 0.28
C LEU A 13 -6.24 9.51 -0.04
N LYS A 14 -7.27 10.13 0.54
CA LYS A 14 -7.52 11.58 0.37
C LYS A 14 -6.39 12.42 0.96
N THR A 15 -5.86 12.04 2.13
CA THR A 15 -4.70 12.70 2.72
C THR A 15 -3.46 12.54 1.85
N VAL A 16 -3.19 11.32 1.35
CA VAL A 16 -2.07 11.04 0.43
C VAL A 16 -2.18 11.88 -0.83
N ARG A 17 -3.38 12.03 -1.41
CA ARG A 17 -3.60 12.90 -2.57
C ARG A 17 -3.19 14.35 -2.27
N GLY A 18 -3.64 14.92 -1.15
CA GLY A 18 -3.23 16.28 -0.78
C GLY A 18 -1.73 16.42 -0.54
N HIS A 19 -1.07 15.39 0.00
CA HIS A 19 0.39 15.36 0.14
C HIS A 19 1.08 15.28 -1.23
N LEU A 20 0.55 14.48 -2.17
CA LEU A 20 1.06 14.39 -3.53
C LEU A 20 0.97 15.75 -4.25
N ASP A 21 -0.17 16.42 -4.14
CA ASP A 21 -0.38 17.76 -4.72
C ASP A 21 0.67 18.75 -4.18
N ALA A 22 0.97 18.68 -2.87
CA ALA A 22 2.01 19.51 -2.27
C ALA A 22 3.42 19.17 -2.79
N VAL A 23 3.74 17.89 -2.99
CA VAL A 23 5.03 17.47 -3.58
C VAL A 23 5.18 17.96 -5.01
N ILE A 24 4.10 17.89 -5.82
CA ILE A 24 4.08 18.40 -7.18
C ILE A 24 4.38 19.91 -7.18
N ALA A 25 3.72 20.68 -6.30
CA ALA A 25 3.99 22.10 -6.14
C ALA A 25 5.46 22.38 -5.76
N MET A 26 6.07 21.56 -4.89
CA MET A 26 7.49 21.72 -4.56
C MET A 26 8.42 21.54 -5.76
N VAL A 27 8.05 20.67 -6.72
CA VAL A 27 8.83 20.46 -7.95
C VAL A 27 8.64 21.64 -8.91
N ASP A 28 7.40 22.12 -9.06
CA ASP A 28 7.07 23.28 -9.90
C ASP A 28 7.77 24.56 -9.40
N ASP A 29 7.87 24.70 -8.07
CA ASP A 29 8.58 25.79 -7.39
C ASP A 29 10.12 25.60 -7.37
N GLU A 30 10.66 24.61 -8.10
CA GLU A 30 12.10 24.28 -8.17
C GLU A 30 12.79 24.14 -6.79
N ARG A 31 12.07 23.58 -5.80
CA ARG A 31 12.61 23.45 -4.44
C ARG A 31 13.78 22.48 -4.38
N TYR A 32 14.65 22.69 -3.37
CA TYR A 32 15.85 21.91 -3.14
C TYR A 32 15.58 20.39 -3.16
N CYS A 33 16.22 19.67 -4.08
CA CYS A 33 15.90 18.28 -4.38
C CYS A 33 15.90 17.36 -3.14
N PRO A 34 16.84 17.46 -2.18
CA PRO A 34 16.78 16.65 -0.96
C PRO A 34 15.52 16.85 -0.12
N ASP A 35 14.90 18.02 -0.12
CA ASP A 35 13.66 18.23 0.61
C ASP A 35 12.46 17.62 -0.12
N VAL A 36 12.43 17.70 -1.46
CA VAL A 36 11.44 16.98 -2.28
C VAL A 36 11.57 15.47 -2.05
N MET A 37 12.79 14.93 -2.08
CA MET A 37 13.03 13.50 -1.83
C MET A 37 12.54 13.05 -0.45
N LYS A 38 12.75 13.84 0.61
CA LYS A 38 12.20 13.55 1.95
C LYS A 38 10.68 13.47 1.93
N GLN A 39 10.00 14.37 1.22
CA GLN A 39 8.55 14.35 1.11
C GLN A 39 8.03 13.15 0.32
N VAL A 40 8.73 12.76 -0.76
CA VAL A 40 8.41 11.52 -1.50
C VAL A 40 8.53 10.31 -0.58
N SER A 41 9.57 10.21 0.25
CA SER A 41 9.71 9.11 1.23
C SER A 41 8.59 9.12 2.28
N ALA A 42 8.18 10.29 2.75
CA ALA A 42 7.04 10.41 3.68
C ALA A 42 5.71 9.99 3.02
N LEU A 43 5.54 10.25 1.72
CA LEU A 43 4.38 9.84 0.94
C LEU A 43 4.35 8.32 0.75
N GLN A 44 5.49 7.69 0.46
CA GLN A 44 5.63 6.23 0.42
C GLN A 44 5.22 5.59 1.75
N GLY A 45 5.69 6.13 2.88
CA GLY A 45 5.29 5.65 4.21
C GLY A 45 3.79 5.83 4.51
N SER A 46 3.13 6.81 3.90
CA SER A 46 1.68 7.01 4.02
C SER A 46 0.89 6.01 3.17
N LEU A 47 1.38 5.70 1.96
CA LEU A 47 0.82 4.64 1.11
C LEU A 47 0.95 3.26 1.75
N GLU A 48 2.08 2.97 2.41
CA GLU A 48 2.27 1.72 3.16
C GLU A 48 1.21 1.54 4.26
N LYS A 49 0.80 2.62 4.93
CA LYS A 49 -0.31 2.56 5.90
C LYS A 49 -1.65 2.25 5.23
N VAL A 50 -1.89 2.72 4.01
CA VAL A 50 -3.09 2.36 3.24
C VAL A 50 -3.06 0.87 2.89
N ASN A 51 -1.92 0.37 2.41
CA ASN A 51 -1.76 -1.05 2.07
C ASN A 51 -2.06 -1.95 3.26
N ARG A 52 -1.61 -1.60 4.47
CA ARG A 52 -1.92 -2.35 5.71
C ARG A 52 -3.41 -2.45 6.01
N VAL A 53 -4.17 -1.37 5.82
CA VAL A 53 -5.63 -1.37 6.01
C VAL A 53 -6.31 -2.29 4.98
N LEU A 54 -5.87 -2.21 3.71
CA LEU A 54 -6.41 -3.07 2.65
C LEU A 54 -6.07 -4.55 2.88
N LEU A 55 -4.84 -4.84 3.28
CA LEU A 55 -4.38 -6.19 3.63
C LEU A 55 -5.19 -6.76 4.78
N GLN A 56 -5.35 -6.01 5.87
CA GLN A 56 -6.16 -6.43 7.01
C GLN A 56 -7.60 -6.76 6.57
N ASN A 57 -8.20 -5.89 5.76
CA ASN A 57 -9.52 -6.18 5.21
C ASN A 57 -9.54 -7.45 4.35
N HIS A 58 -8.53 -7.66 3.51
CA HIS A 58 -8.47 -8.81 2.61
C HIS A 58 -8.42 -10.13 3.40
N VAL A 59 -7.58 -10.19 4.45
CA VAL A 59 -7.51 -11.33 5.37
C VAL A 59 -8.84 -11.57 6.07
N GLU A 60 -9.46 -10.50 6.59
CA GLU A 60 -10.74 -10.58 7.31
C GLU A 60 -11.97 -10.87 6.43
N THR A 61 -11.84 -10.90 5.10
CA THR A 61 -12.97 -11.09 4.17
C THR A 61 -12.69 -12.17 3.13
N CYS A 62 -11.81 -11.88 2.16
CA CYS A 62 -11.53 -12.80 1.05
C CYS A 62 -10.88 -14.09 1.51
N VAL A 63 -9.85 -14.01 2.37
CA VAL A 63 -9.15 -15.19 2.89
C VAL A 63 -10.09 -16.04 3.75
N LEU A 64 -10.81 -15.42 4.68
CA LEU A 64 -11.75 -16.14 5.55
C LEU A 64 -12.82 -16.89 4.75
N HIS A 65 -13.47 -16.22 3.78
CA HIS A 65 -14.45 -16.88 2.91
C HIS A 65 -13.84 -17.99 2.05
N ALA A 66 -12.61 -17.83 1.56
CA ALA A 66 -11.94 -18.85 0.77
C ALA A 66 -11.58 -20.08 1.62
N VAL A 67 -11.21 -19.90 2.88
CA VAL A 67 -11.02 -21.00 3.85
C VAL A 67 -12.32 -21.78 4.07
N GLU A 68 -13.45 -21.08 4.27
CA GLU A 68 -14.76 -21.71 4.42
C GLU A 68 -15.18 -22.54 3.18
N GLN A 69 -14.67 -22.17 2.00
CA GLN A 69 -14.96 -22.85 0.73
C GLN A 69 -13.91 -23.90 0.35
N GLY A 70 -12.93 -24.20 1.22
CA GLY A 70 -11.86 -25.16 0.93
C GLY A 70 -10.86 -24.68 -0.13
N ARG A 71 -10.79 -23.38 -0.41
CA ARG A 71 -9.89 -22.75 -1.40
C ARG A 71 -8.71 -22.01 -0.74
N SER A 72 -8.27 -22.49 0.43
CA SER A 72 -7.24 -21.83 1.24
C SER A 72 -5.87 -21.73 0.55
N GLY A 73 -5.46 -22.78 -0.19
CA GLY A 73 -4.18 -22.75 -0.92
C GLY A 73 -4.15 -21.64 -1.97
N GLN A 74 -5.15 -21.62 -2.86
CA GLN A 74 -5.23 -20.65 -3.96
C GLN A 74 -5.22 -19.19 -3.48
N ILE A 75 -6.00 -18.87 -2.43
CA ILE A 75 -6.08 -17.48 -1.93
C ILE A 75 -4.80 -17.05 -1.22
N VAL A 76 -4.09 -17.99 -0.58
CA VAL A 76 -2.82 -17.71 0.06
C VAL A 76 -1.75 -17.44 -0.99
N ASP A 77 -1.71 -18.22 -2.08
CA ASP A 77 -0.78 -18.00 -3.18
C ASP A 77 -1.00 -16.62 -3.83
N GLU A 78 -2.25 -16.24 -4.09
CA GLU A 78 -2.64 -14.91 -4.61
C GLU A 78 -2.19 -13.79 -3.68
N LEU A 79 -2.39 -13.96 -2.37
CA LEU A 79 -1.98 -12.99 -1.38
C LEU A 79 -0.45 -12.84 -1.34
N MET A 80 0.27 -13.95 -1.37
CA MET A 80 1.73 -13.97 -1.35
C MET A 80 2.32 -13.32 -2.61
N GLU A 81 1.71 -13.52 -3.78
CA GLU A 81 2.08 -12.84 -5.02
C GLU A 81 1.91 -11.31 -4.89
N THR A 82 0.79 -10.87 -4.33
CA THR A 82 0.51 -9.43 -4.12
C THR A 82 1.51 -8.80 -3.15
N LEU A 83 1.91 -9.52 -2.10
CA LEU A 83 2.86 -9.00 -1.10
C LEU A 83 4.27 -8.75 -1.64
N ARG A 84 4.67 -9.37 -2.76
CA ARG A 84 5.97 -9.12 -3.42
C ARG A 84 6.17 -7.65 -3.81
N TYR A 85 5.07 -6.93 -4.05
CA TYR A 85 5.07 -5.51 -4.38
C TYR A 85 5.04 -4.60 -3.14
N THR A 86 5.14 -5.18 -1.94
CA THR A 86 5.19 -4.45 -0.67
C THR A 86 6.56 -4.69 -0.02
N PRO A 87 7.61 -3.91 -0.41
CA PRO A 87 8.98 -4.11 0.09
C PRO A 87 9.10 -4.06 1.61
N ALA A 88 8.17 -3.37 2.28
CA ALA A 88 8.08 -3.30 3.73
C ALA A 88 7.74 -4.64 4.41
N ILE A 89 7.22 -5.62 3.66
CA ILE A 89 6.80 -6.94 4.16
C ILE A 89 7.71 -8.05 3.61
N THR A 90 8.14 -7.97 2.35
CA THR A 90 8.96 -9.02 1.70
C THR A 90 10.46 -8.72 1.67
N GLY A 91 10.90 -7.56 2.16
CA GLY A 91 12.27 -7.09 1.98
C GLY A 91 12.49 -6.48 0.58
N PRO A 92 13.70 -5.94 0.29
CA PRO A 92 14.00 -5.44 -1.04
C PRO A 92 13.82 -6.58 -2.04
N THR A 93 13.05 -6.32 -3.11
CA THR A 93 12.96 -7.24 -4.24
C THR A 93 14.35 -7.29 -4.85
N ASN A 94 15.12 -8.35 -4.60
CA ASN A 94 16.33 -8.61 -5.39
C ASN A 94 15.86 -8.79 -6.83
N GLN A 95 16.08 -7.76 -7.65
CA GLN A 95 16.06 -7.88 -9.10
C GLN A 95 17.31 -8.67 -9.51
N GLU A 96 17.33 -9.97 -9.20
CA GLU A 96 18.37 -10.90 -9.65
C GLU A 96 17.79 -12.12 -10.40
N ASP A 97 16.48 -12.15 -10.65
CA ASP A 97 15.88 -13.12 -11.57
C ASP A 97 15.65 -12.49 -12.96
N GLN A 98 16.74 -12.16 -13.65
CA GLN A 98 16.84 -12.10 -15.11
C GLN A 98 18.06 -12.89 -15.57
#